data_AF-X6PDR7-F1
#
_entry.id   AF-X6PDR7-F1
#
_cell.length_a   1.000
_cell.length_b   1.000
_cell.length_c   1.000
_cell.angle_alpha   90.00
_cell.angle_beta   90.00
_cell.angle_gamma   90.00
#
_symmetry.space_group_name_H-M   'P 1'
#
loop_
_entity.id
_entity.type
_entity.pdbx_description
1 polymer ?
#
loop_
_entity_poly.entity_id
_entity_poly.type
_entity_poly.pdbx_seq_one_letter_code
_entity_poly.pdbx_strand_id
1 'polypeptide(L)'
;MSSTVDEKTSKERKTGASPENLETSCFSKEWVLQLNQKEQINHFICLICKQVARNPIEISCSQHQDSNESLIVGANCLKQFLSINSNSCPVQPHNGCLYSPSRVAQLHIGDLQVICPRQFQQDSQTTTQGQQLEEEEGNGKVTCDFKGKVKELNDHLDNSCSLKLFDCWYKPFGCVHACPKQKLQQHLVSNLKLHFDLVVKFVDSLKQTIQLHQVNHFFKSKQRQLQIVIIKIK
;
A
#
# COMPACT_ATOMS: atom_id res chain seq x y z
N MET A 1 18.63 -31.98 -38.78
CA MET A 1 18.77 -30.51 -38.66
C MET A 1 17.44 -30.00 -38.09
N SER A 2 17.35 -29.89 -36.77
CA SER A 2 16.16 -29.38 -36.08
C SER A 2 16.55 -28.06 -35.41
N SER A 3 15.95 -26.99 -35.90
CA SER A 3 16.06 -25.64 -35.34
C SER A 3 15.07 -25.49 -34.19
N THR A 4 15.62 -25.11 -33.05
CA THR A 4 14.97 -24.67 -31.82
C THR A 4 14.25 -23.34 -32.02
N VAL A 5 13.07 -23.19 -31.42
CA VAL A 5 12.42 -21.88 -31.21
C VAL A 5 12.26 -21.72 -29.70
N ASP A 6 13.19 -20.96 -29.11
CA ASP A 6 13.19 -20.63 -27.69
C ASP A 6 12.11 -19.57 -27.40
N GLU A 7 11.09 -20.00 -26.65
CA GLU A 7 10.05 -19.15 -26.08
C GLU A 7 10.64 -18.33 -24.93
N LYS A 8 11.02 -17.08 -25.21
CA LYS A 8 11.54 -16.14 -24.21
C LYS A 8 10.39 -15.62 -23.34
N THR A 9 10.03 -16.36 -22.30
CA THR A 9 9.11 -15.90 -21.26
C THR A 9 9.81 -14.81 -20.42
N SER A 10 9.42 -13.55 -20.62
CA SER A 10 9.86 -12.43 -19.79
C SER A 10 9.25 -12.54 -18.39
N LYS A 11 10.06 -12.96 -17.41
CA LYS A 11 9.71 -12.91 -15.98
C LYS A 11 9.67 -11.46 -15.52
N GLU A 12 8.48 -10.91 -15.32
CA GLU A 12 8.31 -9.68 -14.55
C GLU A 12 8.70 -9.96 -13.09
N ARG A 13 9.77 -9.30 -12.65
CA ARG A 13 10.17 -9.23 -11.23
C ARG A 13 9.08 -8.47 -10.47
N LYS A 14 8.34 -9.17 -9.61
CA LYS A 14 7.63 -8.56 -8.49
C LYS A 14 8.65 -8.01 -7.49
N THR A 15 9.10 -6.78 -7.71
CA THR A 15 9.80 -6.00 -6.69
C THR A 15 9.23 -4.59 -6.68
N GLY A 16 8.17 -4.42 -5.90
CA GLY A 16 7.66 -3.13 -5.51
C GLY A 16 7.00 -3.33 -4.16
N ALA A 17 7.60 -2.80 -3.10
CA ALA A 17 6.90 -2.63 -1.84
C ALA A 17 5.57 -1.92 -2.15
N SER A 18 4.44 -2.50 -1.74
CA SER A 18 3.13 -1.91 -2.07
C SER A 18 3.07 -0.47 -1.55
N PRO A 19 2.50 0.47 -2.31
CA PRO A 19 2.27 1.85 -1.86
C PRO A 19 1.50 1.94 -0.54
N GLU A 20 0.75 0.88 -0.20
CA GLU A 20 -0.06 0.71 1.01
C GLU A 20 0.73 0.82 2.32
N ASN A 21 2.05 0.57 2.29
CA ASN A 21 2.87 0.64 3.51
C ASN A 21 3.20 2.08 3.93
N LEU A 22 3.15 3.05 3.01
CA LEU A 22 3.43 4.46 3.32
C LEU A 22 2.31 5.15 4.12
N GLU A 23 1.08 4.65 4.02
CA GLU A 23 -0.09 5.29 4.62
C GLU A 23 -0.37 4.84 6.05
N THR A 24 0.12 3.66 6.42
CA THR A 24 -0.21 3.03 7.71
C THR A 24 0.99 2.93 8.65
N SER A 25 2.22 2.93 8.14
CA SER A 25 3.42 2.87 8.97
C SER A 25 3.86 4.24 9.50
N CYS A 26 4.76 4.21 10.50
CA CYS A 26 5.46 5.41 10.97
C CYS A 26 6.36 5.98 9.86
N PHE A 27 6.60 7.30 9.89
CA PHE A 27 7.37 7.97 8.84
C PHE A 27 8.86 7.64 8.94
N SER A 28 9.47 7.19 7.83
CA SER A 28 10.90 6.91 7.80
C SER A 28 11.72 8.15 8.14
N LYS A 29 12.67 7.98 9.07
CA LYS A 29 13.60 9.02 9.52
C LYS A 29 14.45 9.54 8.36
N GLU A 30 14.77 8.67 7.41
CA GLU A 30 15.72 8.98 6.33
C GLU A 30 15.22 10.10 5.44
N TRP A 31 13.95 10.07 5.04
CA TRP A 31 13.37 11.12 4.21
C TRP A 31 12.88 12.32 5.03
N VAL A 32 12.46 12.11 6.28
CA VAL A 32 12.12 13.23 7.19
C VAL A 32 13.37 14.07 7.50
N LEU A 33 14.52 13.45 7.73
CA LEU A 33 15.78 14.16 8.03
C LEU A 33 16.39 14.89 6.83
N GLN A 34 15.82 14.75 5.62
CA GLN A 34 16.31 15.50 4.46
C GLN A 34 16.13 17.02 4.63
N LEU A 35 15.08 17.44 5.34
CA LEU A 35 14.75 18.85 5.54
C LEU A 35 14.61 19.24 7.02
N ASN A 36 14.87 18.33 7.97
CA ASN A 36 14.79 18.61 9.40
C ASN A 36 16.05 18.15 10.13
N GLN A 37 16.35 18.79 11.26
CA GLN A 37 17.43 18.38 12.14
C GLN A 37 17.02 17.19 13.02
N LYS A 38 17.99 16.41 13.47
CA LYS A 38 17.75 15.22 14.31
C LYS A 38 17.08 15.58 15.64
N GLU A 39 17.50 16.70 16.23
CA GLU A 39 17.02 17.23 17.49
C GLU A 39 15.51 17.54 17.45
N GLN A 40 15.00 17.92 16.28
CA GLN A 40 13.58 18.24 16.08
C GLN A 40 12.69 16.98 16.12
N ILE A 41 13.24 15.80 15.83
CA ILE A 41 12.46 14.55 15.73
C ILE A 41 12.72 13.58 16.88
N ASN A 42 13.77 13.77 17.68
CA ASN A 42 14.22 12.82 18.70
C ASN A 42 13.10 12.45 19.70
N HIS A 43 12.28 13.41 20.12
CA HIS A 43 11.17 13.17 21.05
C HIS A 43 9.94 12.54 20.39
N PHE A 44 9.95 12.33 19.08
CA PHE A 44 8.82 11.82 18.30
C PHE A 44 9.10 10.45 17.69
N ILE A 45 10.19 9.80 18.11
CA ILE A 45 10.56 8.48 17.61
C ILE A 45 9.68 7.42 18.28
N CYS A 46 9.01 6.62 17.47
CA CYS A 46 8.23 5.47 17.92
C CYS A 46 9.14 4.45 18.61
N LEU A 47 8.83 4.08 19.85
CA LEU A 47 9.60 3.09 20.61
C LEU A 47 9.64 1.70 19.96
N ILE A 48 8.64 1.34 19.17
CA ILE A 48 8.50 0.00 18.58
C ILE A 48 9.30 -0.11 17.28
N CYS A 49 8.97 0.69 16.27
CA CYS A 49 9.62 0.60 14.95
C CYS A 49 10.84 1.51 14.78
N LYS A 50 11.13 2.35 15.78
CA LYS A 50 12.23 3.33 15.78
C LYS A 50 12.16 4.37 14.66
N GLN A 51 11.01 4.55 14.00
CA GLN A 51 10.75 5.60 13.01
C GLN A 51 10.01 6.80 13.63
N VAL A 52 9.79 7.90 12.89
CA VAL A 52 9.02 9.05 13.40
C VAL A 52 7.55 8.64 13.52
N ALA A 53 6.97 8.79 14.71
CA ALA A 53 5.65 8.25 15.01
C ALA A 53 4.56 8.87 14.13
N ARG A 54 3.76 8.02 13.48
CA ARG A 54 2.53 8.43 12.79
C ARG A 54 1.35 8.26 13.74
N ASN A 55 0.52 9.30 13.87
CA ASN A 55 -0.56 9.36 14.86
C ASN A 55 -0.04 9.01 16.26
N PRO A 56 0.84 9.85 16.84
CA PRO A 56 1.58 9.52 18.04
C PRO A 56 0.65 9.30 19.25
N ILE A 57 0.90 8.21 19.96
CA ILE A 57 0.29 7.84 21.22
C ILE A 57 1.37 7.95 22.29
N GLU A 58 1.06 8.67 23.36
CA GLU A 58 1.87 8.77 24.55
C GLU A 58 1.47 7.69 25.54
N ILE A 59 2.48 7.04 26.10
CA ILE A 59 2.33 6.00 27.10
C ILE A 59 2.57 6.62 28.46
N SER A 60 1.59 6.50 29.34
CA SER A 60 1.72 6.86 30.75
C SER A 60 1.70 5.59 31.60
N CYS A 61 2.82 5.32 32.27
CA CYS A 61 2.97 4.19 33.19
C CYS A 61 3.61 4.69 34.48
N SER A 62 3.09 4.29 35.64
CA SER A 62 3.67 4.66 36.95
C SER A 62 5.09 4.13 37.14
N GLN A 63 5.43 3.03 36.46
CA GLN A 63 6.76 2.41 36.49
C GLN A 63 7.83 3.22 35.72
N HIS A 64 7.41 4.20 34.91
CA HIS A 64 8.29 5.00 34.05
C HIS A 64 8.04 6.51 34.24
N GLN A 65 7.49 6.92 35.38
CA GLN A 65 7.14 8.32 35.64
C GLN A 65 8.37 9.23 35.75
N ASP A 66 9.51 8.67 36.20
CA ASP A 66 10.76 9.40 36.36
C ASP A 66 11.70 9.29 35.14
N SER A 67 11.28 8.60 34.08
CA SER A 67 12.10 8.55 32.86
C SER A 67 11.97 9.86 32.11
N ASN A 68 13.07 10.59 31.94
CA ASN A 68 13.16 11.75 31.03
C ASN A 68 13.05 11.35 29.54
N GLU A 69 12.75 10.09 29.23
CA GLU A 69 12.64 9.58 27.88
C GLU A 69 11.21 9.77 27.33
N SER A 70 11.13 10.13 26.05
CA SER A 70 9.84 10.26 25.37
C SER A 70 9.21 8.89 25.13
N LEU A 71 8.08 8.62 25.79
CA LEU A 71 7.34 7.37 25.64
C LEU A 71 6.28 7.45 24.53
N ILE A 72 6.74 7.71 23.31
CA ILE A 72 5.88 7.86 22.13
C ILE A 72 5.89 6.61 21.25
N VAL A 73 4.71 6.19 20.80
CA VAL A 73 4.54 5.11 19.82
C VAL A 73 3.57 5.52 18.72
N GLY A 74 3.75 5.01 17.50
CA GLY A 74 2.74 5.18 16.45
C GLY A 74 1.51 4.33 16.72
N ALA A 75 0.31 4.86 16.45
CA ALA A 75 -0.95 4.18 16.75
C ALA A 75 -1.04 2.76 16.15
N ASN A 76 -0.64 2.59 14.89
CA ASN A 76 -0.69 1.28 14.24
C ASN A 76 0.36 0.31 14.80
N CYS A 77 1.56 0.80 15.14
CA CYS A 77 2.59 -0.01 15.80
C CYS A 77 2.09 -0.50 17.16
N LEU A 78 1.47 0.38 17.94
CA LEU A 78 0.89 0.01 19.24
C LEU A 78 -0.22 -1.04 19.07
N LYS A 79 -1.16 -0.82 18.16
CA LYS A 79 -2.24 -1.76 17.87
C LYS A 79 -1.71 -3.16 17.54
N GLN A 80 -0.70 -3.24 16.67
CA GLN A 80 -0.07 -4.52 16.32
C GLN A 80 0.65 -5.15 17.52
N PHE A 81 1.41 -4.36 18.27
CA PHE A 81 2.14 -4.83 19.43
C PHE A 81 1.21 -5.43 20.50
N LEU A 82 0.14 -4.73 20.86
CA LEU A 82 -0.80 -5.19 21.90
C LEU A 82 -1.56 -6.45 21.47
N SER A 83 -1.82 -6.63 20.17
CA SER A 83 -2.46 -7.83 19.65
C SER A 83 -1.62 -9.10 19.81
N ILE A 84 -0.29 -8.94 19.87
CA ILE A 84 0.68 -10.04 20.01
C ILE A 84 1.07 -10.24 21.47
N ASN A 85 1.16 -9.15 22.26
CA ASN A 85 1.77 -9.15 23.59
C ASN A 85 0.76 -8.95 24.73
N SER A 86 -0.49 -9.37 24.57
CA SER A 86 -1.52 -9.40 25.63
C SER A 86 -1.62 -8.13 26.48
N ASN A 87 -1.56 -6.96 25.83
CA ASN A 87 -1.61 -5.65 26.47
C ASN A 87 -0.42 -5.30 27.41
N SER A 88 0.71 -5.96 27.23
CA SER A 88 1.98 -5.63 27.91
C SER A 88 2.52 -4.26 27.47
N CYS A 89 3.24 -3.58 28.35
CA CYS A 89 3.91 -2.33 28.03
C CYS A 89 5.04 -2.53 27.00
N PRO A 90 5.15 -1.65 25.96
CA PRO A 90 6.24 -1.69 24.98
C PRO A 90 7.65 -1.42 25.52
N VAL A 91 7.78 -0.88 26.74
CA VAL A 91 9.06 -0.56 27.37
C VAL A 91 9.60 -1.78 28.12
N GLN A 92 8.79 -2.34 29.02
CA GLN A 92 9.11 -3.50 29.86
C GLN A 92 7.85 -4.31 30.19
N PRO A 93 7.95 -5.61 30.52
CA PRO A 93 6.78 -6.45 30.80
C PRO A 93 6.03 -6.03 32.06
N HIS A 94 4.94 -5.30 31.89
CA HIS A 94 3.94 -5.00 32.91
C HIS A 94 2.63 -4.55 32.25
N ASN A 95 1.56 -4.50 33.04
CA ASN A 95 0.22 -4.16 32.58
C ASN A 95 -0.27 -2.87 33.26
N GLY A 96 -1.36 -2.30 32.73
CA GLY A 96 -2.02 -1.13 33.33
C GLY A 96 -1.48 0.21 32.86
N CYS A 97 -0.71 0.25 31.78
CA CYS A 97 -0.34 1.50 31.14
C CYS A 97 -1.56 2.18 30.51
N LEU A 98 -1.56 3.51 30.57
CA LEU A 98 -2.53 4.35 29.90
C LEU A 98 -1.95 4.81 28.56
N TYR A 99 -2.79 4.78 27.53
CA TYR A 99 -2.42 5.15 26.16
C TYR A 99 -3.32 6.30 25.72
N SER A 100 -2.72 7.44 25.38
CA SER A 100 -3.48 8.62 24.97
C SER A 100 -2.88 9.26 23.72
N PRO A 101 -3.70 9.70 22.75
CA PRO A 101 -3.18 10.46 21.62
C PRO A 101 -2.51 11.75 22.07
N SER A 102 -1.26 11.97 21.65
CA SER A 102 -0.53 13.18 22.00
C SER A 102 -0.77 14.27 20.96
N ARG A 103 -1.68 15.20 21.28
CA ARG A 103 -2.01 16.33 20.40
C ARG A 103 -0.80 17.23 20.14
N VAL A 104 0.05 17.42 21.14
CA VAL A 104 1.27 18.23 21.03
C VAL A 104 2.25 17.56 20.07
N ALA A 105 2.53 16.27 20.24
CA ALA A 105 3.40 15.55 19.32
C ALA A 105 2.82 15.53 17.89
N GLN A 106 1.50 15.35 17.75
CA GLN A 106 0.84 15.36 16.44
C GLN A 106 1.00 16.70 15.71
N LEU A 107 0.89 17.83 16.42
CA LEU A 107 1.10 19.16 15.84
C LEU A 107 2.56 19.36 15.40
N HIS A 108 3.52 19.03 16.26
CA HIS A 108 4.94 19.18 15.95
C HIS A 108 5.36 18.30 14.77
N ILE A 109 4.99 17.01 14.79
CA ILE A 109 5.24 16.10 13.67
C ILE A 109 4.56 16.60 12.41
N GLY A 110 3.33 17.11 12.52
CA GLY A 110 2.57 17.65 11.41
C GLY A 110 3.21 18.88 10.75
N ASP A 111 4.01 19.65 11.49
CA ASP A 111 4.70 20.85 10.99
C ASP A 111 6.13 20.58 10.47
N LEU A 112 6.66 19.36 10.61
CA LEU A 112 7.94 18.97 10.03
C LEU A 112 7.93 19.15 8.51
N GLN A 113 9.02 19.68 7.95
CA GLN A 113 9.18 19.89 6.51
C GLN A 113 9.66 18.60 5.85
N VAL A 114 9.05 18.20 4.75
CA VAL A 114 9.39 16.94 4.10
C VAL A 114 9.35 17.04 2.58
N ILE A 115 10.16 16.20 1.95
CA ILE A 115 10.08 15.95 0.51
C ILE A 115 9.05 14.87 0.21
N CYS A 116 8.64 14.77 -1.05
CA CYS A 116 7.80 13.65 -1.50
C CYS A 116 8.51 12.30 -1.23
N PRO A 117 7.91 11.38 -0.46
CA PRO A 117 8.54 10.09 -0.18
C PRO A 117 8.61 9.19 -1.43
N ARG A 118 7.71 9.36 -2.40
CA ARG A 118 7.80 8.68 -3.71
C ARG A 118 9.03 9.15 -4.50
N GLN A 119 9.35 10.45 -4.43
CA GLN A 119 10.55 11.01 -5.06
C GLN A 119 11.81 10.48 -4.39
N PHE A 120 11.87 10.50 -3.05
CA PHE A 120 12.99 9.94 -2.29
C PHE A 120 13.29 8.47 -2.64
N GLN A 121 12.23 7.66 -2.79
CA GLN A 121 12.37 6.27 -3.20
C GLN A 121 12.93 6.13 -4.62
N GLN A 122 12.50 6.96 -5.57
CA GLN A 122 13.07 6.95 -6.92
C GLN A 122 14.54 7.36 -6.93
N ASP A 123 14.90 8.39 -6.16
CA ASP A 123 16.26 8.92 -6.13
C ASP A 123 17.25 7.91 -5.55
N SER A 124 16.87 7.24 -4.44
CA SER A 124 17.68 6.17 -3.83
C SER A 124 17.89 4.96 -4.74
N GLN A 125 16.90 4.62 -5.57
CA GLN A 125 17.03 3.54 -6.56
C GLN A 125 17.98 3.92 -7.70
N THR A 126 17.95 5.17 -8.18
CA THR A 126 18.88 5.63 -9.23
C THR A 126 20.34 5.65 -8.79
N THR A 127 20.65 5.92 -7.52
CA THR A 127 22.04 5.88 -7.02
C THR A 127 22.59 4.44 -6.93
N THR A 128 21.71 3.44 -6.82
CA THR A 128 22.10 2.03 -6.68
C THR A 128 22.24 1.33 -8.04
N GLN A 129 21.62 1.86 -9.10
CA GLN A 129 21.65 1.32 -10.47
C GLN A 129 22.46 2.20 -11.45
N GLY A 130 23.45 2.95 -10.96
CA GLY A 130 24.39 3.65 -11.82
C GLY A 130 25.26 2.67 -12.59
N GLN A 131 24.75 2.13 -13.72
CA GLN A 131 25.53 1.74 -14.92
C GLN A 131 24.76 1.04 -16.07
N GLN A 132 23.44 0.81 -16.05
CA GLN A 132 22.81 -0.02 -17.13
C GLN A 132 21.47 0.43 -17.73
N LEU A 133 21.00 1.67 -17.55
CA LEU A 133 19.80 2.14 -18.26
C LEU A 133 19.95 3.60 -18.74
N GLU A 134 21.07 3.88 -19.41
CA GLU A 134 21.16 5.01 -20.34
C GLU A 134 20.78 4.50 -21.73
N GLU A 135 19.49 4.23 -21.99
CA GLU A 135 18.98 3.98 -23.37
C GLU A 135 17.44 3.89 -23.37
N GLU A 136 16.75 4.93 -22.88
CA GLU A 136 15.42 5.31 -23.38
C GLU A 136 15.37 6.85 -23.48
N GLU A 137 16.13 7.37 -24.44
CA GLU A 137 16.02 8.75 -24.90
C GLU A 137 14.59 9.00 -25.41
N GLY A 138 13.86 9.91 -24.74
CA GLY A 138 12.65 10.49 -25.30
C GLY A 138 11.51 10.80 -24.33
N ASN A 139 11.56 10.36 -23.06
CA ASN A 139 10.49 10.67 -22.11
C ASN A 139 11.09 11.15 -20.78
N GLY A 140 11.09 12.46 -20.57
CA GLY A 140 11.66 13.09 -19.36
C GLY A 140 11.23 12.35 -18.10
N LYS A 141 12.20 11.96 -17.26
CA LYS A 141 11.95 11.32 -15.96
C LYS A 141 10.92 12.18 -15.22
N VAL A 142 9.72 11.64 -15.01
CA VAL A 142 8.70 12.35 -14.22
C VAL A 142 9.28 12.51 -12.82
N THR A 143 9.34 13.74 -12.34
CA THR A 143 9.80 14.09 -10.99
C THR A 143 8.67 14.73 -10.20
N CYS A 144 8.81 14.71 -8.89
CA CYS A 144 7.98 15.45 -7.95
C CYS A 144 8.88 16.37 -7.12
N ASP A 145 8.59 17.66 -7.15
CA ASP A 145 9.32 18.72 -6.47
C ASP A 145 8.67 19.13 -5.13
N PHE A 146 7.66 18.38 -4.67
CA PHE A 146 6.96 18.68 -3.43
C PHE A 146 7.92 18.78 -2.25
N LYS A 147 7.86 19.95 -1.59
CA LYS A 147 8.47 20.26 -0.30
C LYS A 147 7.41 20.97 0.53
N GLY A 148 6.97 20.36 1.61
CA GLY A 148 5.87 20.87 2.42
C GLY A 148 5.77 20.19 3.76
N LYS A 149 4.69 20.46 4.51
CA LYS A 149 4.53 19.92 5.86
C LYS A 149 4.02 18.49 5.84
N VAL A 150 4.37 17.67 6.84
CA VAL A 150 3.85 16.30 6.98
C VAL A 150 2.32 16.25 6.96
N LYS A 151 1.64 17.25 7.55
CA LYS A 151 0.16 17.30 7.56
C LYS A 151 -0.46 17.50 6.17
N GLU A 152 0.28 18.05 5.21
CA GLU A 152 -0.14 18.25 3.81
C GLU A 152 0.19 17.03 2.93
N LEU A 153 1.00 16.08 3.45
CA LEU A 153 1.58 15.01 2.67
C LEU A 153 0.53 14.05 2.08
N ASN A 154 -0.49 13.67 2.84
CA ASN A 154 -1.50 12.74 2.33
C ASN A 154 -2.29 13.37 1.18
N ASP A 155 -2.72 14.62 1.33
CA ASP A 155 -3.38 15.36 0.26
C ASP A 155 -2.51 15.43 -1.00
N HIS A 156 -1.21 15.69 -0.82
CA HIS A 156 -0.27 15.63 -1.93
C HIS A 156 -0.22 14.24 -2.61
N LEU A 157 0.01 13.17 -1.83
CA LEU A 157 0.16 11.82 -2.35
C LEU A 157 -1.08 11.32 -3.09
N ASP A 158 -2.26 11.78 -2.68
CA ASP A 158 -3.55 11.40 -3.24
C ASP A 158 -3.96 12.27 -4.42
N ASN A 159 -3.76 13.58 -4.35
CA ASN A 159 -4.42 14.51 -5.27
C ASN A 159 -3.47 15.21 -6.25
N SER A 160 -2.22 15.48 -5.86
CA SER A 160 -1.32 16.33 -6.65
C SER A 160 0.02 15.70 -7.03
N CYS A 161 0.36 14.53 -6.48
CA CYS A 161 1.64 13.90 -6.72
C CYS A 161 1.81 13.41 -8.16
N SER A 162 2.74 14.01 -8.91
CA SER A 162 3.11 13.61 -10.28
C SER A 162 3.60 12.16 -10.38
N LEU A 163 4.13 11.61 -9.28
CA LEU A 163 4.60 10.23 -9.18
C LEU A 163 3.50 9.24 -8.78
N LYS A 164 2.25 9.70 -8.64
CA LYS A 164 1.12 8.80 -8.41
C LYS A 164 0.93 7.89 -9.61
N LEU A 165 0.98 6.59 -9.36
CA LEU A 165 0.63 5.57 -10.33
C LEU A 165 -0.88 5.36 -10.32
N PHE A 166 -1.44 5.21 -11.51
CA PHE A 166 -2.84 4.90 -11.72
C PHE A 166 -2.92 3.49 -12.28
N ASP A 167 -3.80 2.70 -11.69
CA ASP A 167 -4.16 1.40 -12.24
C ASP A 167 -4.73 1.56 -13.65
N CYS A 168 -4.42 0.60 -14.52
CA CYS A 168 -5.08 0.49 -15.80
C CYS A 168 -6.59 0.31 -15.62
N TRP A 169 -7.39 0.95 -16.48
CA TRP A 169 -8.85 0.85 -16.48
C TRP A 169 -9.36 -0.59 -16.66
N TYR A 170 -8.54 -1.46 -17.23
CA TYR A 170 -8.84 -2.88 -17.42
C TYR A 170 -8.40 -3.77 -16.25
N LYS A 171 -8.02 -3.21 -15.10
CA LYS A 171 -7.68 -3.96 -13.88
C LYS A 171 -8.79 -4.93 -13.42
N PRO A 172 -10.09 -4.57 -13.44
CA PRO A 172 -11.16 -5.52 -13.11
C PRO A 172 -11.20 -6.76 -14.01
N PHE A 173 -10.64 -6.69 -15.22
CA PHE A 173 -10.59 -7.80 -16.17
C PHE A 173 -9.25 -8.55 -16.14
N GLY A 174 -8.30 -8.14 -15.29
CA GLY A 174 -7.03 -8.84 -15.09
C GLY A 174 -5.78 -8.10 -15.59
N CYS A 175 -5.89 -6.86 -16.07
CA CYS A 175 -4.69 -6.08 -16.39
C CYS A 175 -4.01 -5.60 -15.09
N VAL A 176 -2.76 -5.99 -14.86
CA VAL A 176 -2.01 -5.63 -13.63
C VAL A 176 -1.15 -4.38 -13.79
N HIS A 177 -1.24 -3.70 -14.93
CA HIS A 177 -0.40 -2.54 -15.22
C HIS A 177 -0.84 -1.31 -14.42
N ALA A 178 0.13 -0.59 -13.86
CA ALA A 178 -0.06 0.71 -13.23
C ALA A 178 1.04 1.67 -13.72
N CYS A 179 0.66 2.88 -14.11
CA CYS A 179 1.60 3.85 -14.67
C CYS A 179 1.20 5.30 -14.32
N PRO A 180 2.11 6.28 -14.46
CA PRO A 180 1.78 7.67 -14.26
C PRO A 180 0.66 8.12 -15.21
N LYS A 181 -0.18 9.06 -14.77
CA LYS A 181 -1.34 9.55 -15.54
C LYS A 181 -1.00 9.92 -16.99
N GLN A 182 0.16 10.53 -17.21
CA GLN A 182 0.64 10.96 -18.54
C GLN A 182 0.89 9.77 -19.49
N LYS A 183 1.34 8.62 -18.96
CA LYS A 183 1.61 7.41 -19.74
C LYS A 183 0.38 6.50 -19.90
N LEU A 184 -0.69 6.77 -19.17
CA LEU A 184 -1.88 5.90 -19.15
C LEU A 184 -2.55 5.82 -20.52
N GLN A 185 -2.71 6.94 -21.22
CA GLN A 185 -3.30 6.95 -22.57
C GLN A 185 -2.46 6.13 -23.57
N GLN A 186 -1.14 6.31 -23.56
CA GLN A 186 -0.23 5.54 -24.39
C GLN A 186 -0.35 4.04 -24.09
N HIS A 187 -0.35 3.65 -22.82
CA HIS A 187 -0.55 2.25 -22.42
C HIS A 187 -1.87 1.69 -22.97
N LEU A 188 -2.99 2.41 -22.81
CA LEU A 188 -4.31 2.00 -23.28
C LEU A 188 -4.34 1.78 -24.80
N VAL A 189 -3.72 2.68 -25.57
CA VAL A 189 -3.69 2.58 -27.03
C VAL A 189 -2.78 1.44 -27.48
N SER A 190 -1.55 1.35 -26.95
CA SER A 190 -0.58 0.33 -27.36
C SER A 190 -1.01 -1.09 -26.96
N ASN A 191 -1.86 -1.25 -25.95
CA ASN A 191 -2.32 -2.55 -25.45
C ASN A 191 -3.79 -2.86 -25.76
N LEU A 192 -4.42 -2.13 -26.70
CA LEU A 192 -5.84 -2.27 -27.00
C LEU A 192 -6.27 -3.71 -27.29
N LYS A 193 -5.47 -4.46 -28.07
CA LYS A 193 -5.75 -5.87 -28.38
C LYS A 193 -5.76 -6.73 -27.10
N LEU A 194 -4.77 -6.57 -26.24
CA LEU A 194 -4.69 -7.30 -24.98
C LEU A 194 -5.89 -6.98 -24.09
N HIS A 195 -6.25 -5.70 -23.99
CA HIS A 195 -7.42 -5.26 -23.23
C HIS A 195 -8.72 -5.84 -23.77
N PHE A 196 -8.89 -5.87 -25.09
CA PHE A 196 -10.04 -6.52 -25.74
C PHE A 196 -10.09 -8.03 -25.44
N ASP A 197 -8.97 -8.73 -25.56
CA ASP A 197 -8.88 -10.17 -25.28
C ASP A 197 -9.25 -10.49 -23.80
N LEU A 198 -8.88 -9.62 -22.85
CA LEU A 198 -9.29 -9.75 -21.45
C LEU A 198 -10.80 -9.61 -21.27
N VAL A 199 -11.42 -8.62 -21.93
CA VAL A 199 -12.87 -8.41 -21.87
C VAL A 199 -13.62 -9.59 -22.50
N VAL A 200 -13.17 -10.11 -23.64
CA VAL A 200 -13.79 -11.29 -24.26
C VAL A 200 -13.74 -12.49 -23.33
N LYS A 201 -12.57 -12.80 -22.76
CA LYS A 201 -12.40 -13.88 -21.78
C LYS A 201 -13.33 -13.71 -20.58
N PHE A 202 -13.47 -12.49 -20.07
CA PHE A 202 -14.37 -12.18 -18.96
C PHE A 202 -15.84 -12.43 -19.32
N VAL A 203 -16.28 -11.98 -20.50
CA VAL A 203 -17.64 -12.21 -21.00
C VAL A 203 -17.93 -13.70 -21.18
N ASP A 204 -16.99 -14.47 -21.71
CA ASP A 204 -17.16 -15.90 -21.89
C ASP A 204 -17.24 -16.64 -20.54
N SER A 205 -16.41 -16.24 -19.57
CA SER A 205 -16.50 -16.75 -18.19
C SER A 205 -17.85 -16.42 -17.53
N LEU A 206 -18.36 -15.21 -17.74
CA LEU A 206 -19.69 -14.82 -17.25
C LEU A 206 -20.80 -15.65 -17.90
N LYS A 207 -20.75 -15.87 -19.22
CA LYS A 207 -21.74 -16.72 -19.92
C LYS A 207 -21.76 -18.14 -19.37
N GLN A 208 -20.59 -18.75 -19.16
CA GLN A 208 -20.47 -20.09 -18.56
C GLN A 208 -21.04 -20.11 -17.14
N THR A 209 -20.73 -19.09 -16.34
CA THR A 209 -21.24 -18.97 -14.97
C THR A 209 -22.76 -18.85 -14.95
N ILE A 210 -23.35 -18.03 -15.82
CA ILE A 210 -24.81 -17.88 -15.93
C ILE A 210 -25.48 -19.20 -16.36
N GLN A 211 -24.93 -19.87 -17.37
CA GLN A 211 -25.44 -21.17 -17.83
C GLN A 211 -25.41 -22.20 -16.69
N LEU A 212 -24.30 -22.27 -15.94
CA LEU A 212 -24.19 -23.17 -14.79
C LEU A 212 -25.23 -22.84 -13.70
N HIS A 213 -25.47 -21.56 -13.42
CA HIS A 213 -26.50 -21.15 -12.46
C HIS A 213 -27.90 -21.51 -12.92
N GLN A 214 -28.22 -21.33 -14.21
CA GLN A 214 -29.51 -21.71 -14.78
C GLN A 214 -29.76 -23.22 -14.68
N VAL A 215 -28.75 -24.03 -15.03
CA VAL A 215 -28.81 -25.50 -14.92
C VAL A 215 -29.00 -25.93 -13.46
N ASN A 216 -28.20 -25.38 -12.54
CA ASN A 216 -28.33 -25.67 -11.10
C ASN A 216 -29.69 -25.26 -10.54
N HIS A 217 -30.23 -24.12 -10.96
CA HIS A 217 -31.56 -23.68 -10.56
C HIS A 217 -32.65 -24.65 -11.06
N PHE A 218 -32.56 -25.10 -12.32
CA PHE A 218 -33.47 -26.10 -12.87
C PHE A 218 -33.43 -27.41 -12.07
N PHE A 219 -32.24 -27.96 -11.81
CA PHE A 219 -32.10 -29.19 -11.01
C PHE A 219 -32.66 -29.03 -9.59
N LYS A 220 -32.35 -27.92 -8.90
CA LYS A 220 -32.91 -27.65 -7.57
C LYS A 220 -34.43 -27.55 -7.59
N SER A 221 -35.02 -26.95 -8.62
CA SER A 221 -36.47 -26.86 -8.77
C SER A 221 -37.13 -28.24 -8.95
N LYS A 222 -36.53 -29.11 -9.77
CA LYS A 222 -37.00 -30.49 -9.98
C LYS A 222 -36.89 -31.34 -8.72
N GLN A 223 -35.78 -31.22 -7.99
CA GLN A 223 -35.59 -31.93 -6.72
C GLN A 223 -36.64 -31.54 -5.67
N ARG A 224 -36.95 -30.24 -5.55
CA ARG A 224 -38.04 -29.77 -4.66
C ARG A 224 -39.40 -30.35 -5.07
N GLN A 225 -39.72 -30.38 -6.36
CA GLN A 225 -40.96 -30.98 -6.85
C GLN A 225 -41.05 -32.47 -6.50
N LEU A 226 -39.98 -33.25 -6.71
CA LEU A 226 -39.91 -34.66 -6.35
C LEU A 226 -40.10 -34.89 -4.84
N GLN A 227 -39.45 -34.08 -3.99
CA GLN A 227 -39.63 -34.16 -2.54
C GLN A 227 -41.08 -33.90 -2.11
N ILE A 228 -41.74 -32.91 -2.71
CA ILE A 228 -43.17 -32.64 -2.45
C ILE A 228 -44.04 -33.83 -2.84
N VAL A 229 -43.78 -34.46 -3.99
CA VAL A 229 -44.53 -35.64 -4.44
C VAL A 229 -44.33 -36.82 -3.48
N ILE A 230 -43.10 -37.09 -3.04
CA ILE A 230 -42.80 -38.17 -2.10
C ILE A 230 -43.51 -37.96 -0.75
N ILE A 231 -43.56 -36.73 -0.25
CA ILE A 231 -44.27 -36.40 1.00
C ILE A 231 -45.78 -36.64 0.86
N LYS A 232 -46.39 -36.36 -0.30
CA LYS A 232 -47.84 -36.55 -0.53
C LYS A 232 -48.28 -38.01 -0.67
N ILE A 233 -47.34 -38.94 -0.88
CA ILE A 233 -47.63 -40.37 -1.07
C ILE A 233 -47.48 -41.15 0.26
N LYS A 234 -46.89 -40.53 1.29
CA LYS A 234 -46.83 -41.05 2.66
C LYS A 234 -48.00 -40.53 3.49
#